data_AF-A0A821H4N5-F1
#
_entry.id   AF-A0A821H4N5-F1
#
_cell.length_a   1.000
_cell.length_b   1.000
_cell.length_c   1.000
_cell.angle_alpha   90.00
_cell.angle_beta   90.00
_cell.angle_gamma   90.00
#
_symmetry.space_group_name_H-M   'P 1'
#
loop_
_entity.id
_entity.type
_entity.pdbx_description
1 polymer ?
#
loop_
_entity_poly.entity_id
_entity_poly.type
_entity_poly.pdbx_seq_one_letter_code
_entity_poly.pdbx_strand_id
1 'polypeptide(L)'
;SITIVFYSKEYLPKGSIFFSTTVAKTSLTFPSFKYIADTHMINIPVFDIEIQRMILIEVHAAESTIKQRYGRLGRTQPEKYYALYDFDPKTKPFPVPQICQSDLISIEFSLRKSPLKNGLDYMKEFLPEQPKREAIFYTTHELMRMQVLKESSNELTAYGKLLAKLPDFDSLPMTQCVLAALRDYNCGRDLICLASILSVLNTTNLLTQIPQRFKSSDGDFMTLLNVMNEILLIKQSVPARAFILARVCDVKGLSHIRHV
;
A
#
# COMPACT_ATOMS: atom_id res chain seq x y z
N SER A 1 8.58 4.14 -0.55
CA SER A 1 10.02 3.94 -0.29
C SER A 1 10.45 4.78 0.90
N ILE A 2 10.93 4.13 1.96
CA ILE A 2 11.54 4.81 3.12
C ILE A 2 13.00 5.04 2.75
N THR A 3 13.37 6.29 2.51
CA THR A 3 14.80 6.64 2.38
C THR A 3 15.22 7.34 3.65
N ILE A 4 15.74 6.56 4.60
CA ILE A 4 16.54 7.14 5.70
C ILE A 4 17.94 7.30 5.14
N VAL A 5 18.28 8.52 4.72
CA VAL A 5 19.65 8.84 4.33
C VAL A 5 20.44 9.13 5.59
N PHE A 6 21.46 8.32 5.85
CA PHE A 6 22.45 8.57 6.90
C PHE A 6 23.59 9.36 6.27
N TYR A 7 23.82 10.59 6.75
CA TYR A 7 25.07 11.27 6.43
C TYR A 7 26.15 10.84 7.42
N SER A 8 27.28 10.41 6.86
CA SER A 8 28.45 9.88 7.58
C SER A 8 29.27 10.99 8.24
N LYS A 9 30.14 10.58 9.18
CA LYS A 9 30.97 11.35 10.12
C LYS A 9 31.81 12.52 9.56
N GLU A 10 31.90 12.72 8.25
CA GLU A 10 32.74 13.78 7.66
C GLU A 10 32.29 15.20 8.01
N TYR A 11 30.99 15.44 8.17
CA TYR A 11 30.44 16.78 8.46
C TYR A 11 29.95 16.98 9.89
N LEU A 12 29.79 15.88 10.65
CA LEU A 12 29.35 15.90 12.04
C LEU A 12 30.28 15.03 12.88
N PRO A 13 31.29 15.62 13.57
CA PRO A 13 32.21 14.86 14.42
C PRO A 13 31.51 14.17 15.60
N LYS A 14 30.30 14.63 15.98
CA LYS A 14 29.39 13.97 16.92
C LYS A 14 27.93 14.17 16.47
N GLY A 15 27.13 13.10 16.43
CA GLY A 15 25.70 13.14 16.11
C GLY A 15 25.32 12.36 14.85
N SER A 16 24.03 12.33 14.53
CA SER A 16 23.49 11.69 13.32
C SER A 16 22.37 12.55 12.75
N ILE A 17 22.32 12.67 11.42
CA ILE A 17 21.22 13.33 10.70
C ILE A 17 20.38 12.24 10.06
N PHE A 18 19.07 12.39 10.18
CA PHE A 18 18.08 11.51 9.56
C PHE A 18 17.21 12.33 8.63
N PHE A 19 17.12 11.90 7.38
CA PHE A 19 16.09 12.35 6.45
C PHE A 19 14.94 11.37 6.50
N SER A 20 13.71 11.85 6.64
CA SER A 20 12.54 10.97 6.72
C SER A 20 11.33 11.62 6.09
N THR A 21 10.46 10.77 5.54
CA THR A 21 9.08 11.12 5.24
C THR A 21 8.23 11.03 6.51
N THR A 22 6.91 10.94 6.38
CA THR A 22 5.97 10.80 7.51
C THR A 22 6.11 9.50 8.31
N VAL A 23 6.95 8.57 7.89
CA VAL A 23 7.23 7.33 8.63
C VAL A 23 7.80 7.61 10.02
N ALA A 24 8.68 8.60 10.17
CA ALA A 24 9.22 9.00 11.49
C ALA A 24 8.15 9.59 12.44
N LYS A 25 6.97 9.95 11.92
CA LYS A 25 5.88 10.50 12.74
C LYS A 25 5.27 9.46 13.67
N THR A 26 4.99 8.27 13.18
CA THR A 26 4.18 7.25 13.90
C THR A 26 4.77 5.85 13.86
N SER A 27 5.42 5.45 12.76
CA SER A 27 5.71 4.03 12.50
C SER A 27 7.08 3.57 13.02
N LEU A 28 7.99 4.49 13.36
CA LEU A 28 9.30 4.15 13.90
C LEU A 28 9.52 4.83 15.26
N THR A 29 9.88 4.03 16.25
CA THR A 29 10.31 4.52 17.56
C THR A 29 11.79 4.85 17.48
N PHE A 30 12.11 6.08 17.09
CA PHE A 30 13.46 6.60 17.23
C PHE A 30 13.71 7.03 18.68
N PRO A 31 14.96 6.96 19.17
CA PRO A 31 15.37 7.77 20.31
C PRO A 31 15.01 9.23 20.04
N SER A 32 14.55 9.95 21.06
CA SER A 32 14.17 11.36 20.95
C SER A 32 15.19 12.21 20.19
N PHE A 33 14.73 13.04 19.26
CA PHE A 33 15.58 13.93 18.47
C PHE A 33 15.85 15.23 19.24
N LYS A 34 17.07 15.77 19.14
CA LYS A 34 17.40 17.07 19.73
C LYS A 34 16.98 18.26 18.85
N TYR A 35 16.93 18.03 17.54
CA TYR A 35 16.60 19.03 16.53
C TYR A 35 15.70 18.40 15.49
N ILE A 36 14.66 19.13 15.08
CA ILE A 36 13.81 18.76 13.94
C ILE A 36 13.75 19.96 13.01
N ALA A 37 14.02 19.73 11.72
CA ALA A 37 13.74 20.68 10.65
C ALA A 37 12.58 20.11 9.82
N ASP A 38 11.47 20.83 9.75
CA ASP A 38 10.24 20.35 9.14
C ASP A 38 9.74 21.30 8.04
N THR A 39 9.58 20.76 6.83
CA THR A 39 9.01 21.43 5.66
C THR A 39 7.50 21.61 5.74
N HIS A 40 6.82 20.90 6.65
CA HIS A 40 5.37 20.87 6.81
C HIS A 40 4.61 20.36 5.58
N MET A 41 5.31 19.81 4.60
CA MET A 41 4.72 19.15 3.44
C MET A 41 4.56 17.65 3.69
N ILE A 42 3.59 17.06 3.01
CA ILE A 42 3.35 15.63 2.99
C ILE A 42 2.78 15.24 1.62
N ASN A 43 3.28 14.12 1.09
CA ASN A 43 2.66 13.45 -0.03
C ASN A 43 1.57 12.50 0.45
N ILE A 44 0.34 12.69 -0.04
CA ILE A 44 -0.81 11.83 0.29
C ILE A 44 -1.37 11.18 -0.98
N PRO A 45 -1.70 9.88 -0.94
CA PRO A 45 -2.38 9.22 -2.04
C PRO A 45 -3.87 9.64 -2.04
N VAL A 46 -4.37 10.05 -3.20
CA VAL A 46 -5.76 10.45 -3.41
C VAL A 46 -6.31 9.76 -4.65
N PHE A 47 -7.51 9.19 -4.55
CA PHE A 47 -8.22 8.66 -5.70
C PHE A 47 -8.84 9.80 -6.50
N ASP A 48 -8.48 9.87 -7.77
CA ASP A 48 -9.07 10.79 -8.72
C ASP A 48 -10.09 10.05 -9.58
N ILE A 49 -11.34 10.51 -9.52
CA ILE A 49 -12.48 9.88 -10.20
C ILE A 49 -12.45 10.14 -11.71
N GLU A 50 -11.92 11.28 -12.16
CA GLU A 50 -11.92 11.63 -13.58
C GLU A 50 -10.95 10.75 -14.37
N ILE A 51 -9.78 10.48 -13.79
CA ILE A 51 -8.74 9.63 -14.37
C ILE A 51 -8.74 8.19 -13.82
N GLN A 52 -9.65 7.88 -12.89
CA GLN A 52 -9.91 6.55 -12.33
C GLN A 52 -8.68 5.86 -11.74
N ARG A 53 -7.82 6.61 -11.04
CA ARG A 53 -6.59 6.07 -10.43
C ARG A 53 -6.16 6.82 -9.18
N MET A 54 -5.39 6.14 -8.34
CA MET A 54 -4.68 6.79 -7.24
C MET A 54 -3.57 7.69 -7.79
N ILE A 55 -3.56 8.94 -7.36
CA ILE A 55 -2.47 9.89 -7.60
C ILE A 55 -1.81 10.27 -6.27
N LEU A 56 -0.56 10.70 -6.34
CA LEU A 56 0.15 11.24 -5.19
C LEU A 56 0.18 12.76 -5.31
N ILE A 57 -0.41 13.45 -4.34
CA ILE A 57 -0.41 14.91 -4.29
C ILE A 57 0.39 15.40 -3.09
N GLU A 58 1.11 16.51 -3.27
CA GLU A 58 1.80 17.20 -2.19
C GLU A 58 0.84 18.22 -1.55
N VAL A 59 0.71 18.15 -0.23
CA VAL A 59 -0.17 19.05 0.55
C VAL A 59 0.51 19.51 1.83
N HIS A 60 -0.02 20.58 2.42
CA HIS A 60 0.34 20.99 3.77
C HIS A 60 -0.18 19.99 4.81
N ALA A 61 0.67 19.66 5.77
CA ALA A 61 0.34 18.81 6.90
C ALA A 61 -0.66 19.49 7.84
N ALA A 62 -1.61 18.72 8.37
CA ALA A 62 -2.54 19.20 9.38
C ALA A 62 -1.82 19.50 10.71
N GLU A 63 -2.41 20.38 11.52
CA GLU A 63 -1.86 20.80 12.82
C GLU A 63 -1.54 19.61 13.73
N SER A 64 -2.45 18.64 13.83
CA SER A 64 -2.23 17.41 14.60
C SER A 64 -1.02 16.59 14.12
N THR A 65 -0.73 16.58 12.82
CA THR A 65 0.46 15.91 12.26
C THR A 65 1.74 16.65 12.64
N ILE A 66 1.71 17.98 12.61
CA ILE A 66 2.83 18.83 13.01
C ILE A 66 3.10 18.65 14.51
N LYS A 67 2.06 18.66 15.35
CA LYS A 67 2.16 18.37 16.79
C LYS A 67 2.78 16.99 17.07
N GLN A 68 2.44 15.98 16.27
CA GLN A 68 3.06 14.64 16.40
C GLN A 68 4.55 14.67 16.03
N ARG A 69 4.95 15.41 14.99
CA ARG A 69 6.37 15.58 14.62
C ARG A 69 7.14 16.35 15.70
N TYR A 70 6.57 17.44 16.21
CA TYR A 70 7.11 18.17 17.36
C TYR A 70 7.27 17.25 18.57
N GLY A 71 6.30 16.36 18.84
CA GLY A 71 6.38 15.38 19.93
C GLY A 71 7.50 14.33 19.82
N ARG A 72 8.24 14.29 18.69
CA ARG A 72 9.45 13.47 18.54
C ARG A 72 10.72 14.16 19.07
N LEU A 73 10.62 15.45 19.37
CA LEU A 73 11.56 16.12 20.27
C LEU A 73 11.54 15.40 21.63
N GLY A 74 12.70 15.14 22.18
CA GLY A 74 12.85 14.68 23.54
C GLY A 74 12.35 15.67 24.59
N ARG A 75 12.29 15.15 25.82
CA ARG A 75 11.71 15.84 26.96
C ARG A 75 12.75 16.17 28.02
N THR A 76 13.99 15.74 27.83
CA THR A 76 15.02 15.69 28.90
C THR A 76 16.19 16.63 28.67
N GLN A 77 16.27 17.31 27.52
CA GLN A 77 17.34 18.28 27.21
C GLN A 77 16.77 19.51 26.48
N PRO A 78 17.54 20.61 26.32
CA PRO A 78 17.11 21.76 25.52
C PRO A 78 17.05 21.42 24.03
N GLU A 79 15.92 21.68 23.39
CA GLU A 79 15.62 21.23 22.02
C GLU A 79 15.09 22.35 21.13
N LYS A 80 15.19 22.18 19.81
CA LYS A 80 14.68 23.17 18.85
C LYS A 80 13.92 22.53 17.70
N TYR A 81 12.78 23.15 17.37
CA TYR A 81 11.97 22.86 16.20
C TYR A 81 12.12 23.98 15.18
N TYR A 82 12.57 23.65 13.97
CA TYR A 82 12.73 24.58 12.86
C TYR A 82 11.60 24.35 11.85
N ALA A 83 10.67 25.29 11.80
CA ALA A 83 9.60 25.35 10.84
C ALA A 83 10.07 26.04 9.56
N LEU A 84 9.99 25.36 8.41
CA LEU A 84 10.45 25.88 7.11
C LEU A 84 9.26 26.32 6.23
N TYR A 85 8.33 27.11 6.77
CA TYR A 85 7.10 27.51 6.07
C TYR A 85 6.54 28.85 6.57
N ASP A 86 5.68 29.48 5.77
CA ASP A 86 5.06 30.79 6.04
C ASP A 86 3.51 30.75 6.01
N PHE A 87 2.91 29.56 6.20
CA PHE A 87 1.45 29.38 6.22
C PHE A 87 0.92 29.24 7.67
N ASP A 88 -0.38 29.47 7.91
CA ASP A 88 -0.98 29.22 9.23
C ASP A 88 -1.56 27.78 9.28
N PRO A 89 -0.97 26.86 10.08
CA PRO A 89 -1.41 25.47 10.14
C PRO A 89 -2.76 25.30 10.83
N LYS A 90 -3.26 26.33 11.54
CA LYS A 90 -4.55 26.28 12.26
C LYS A 90 -5.76 26.14 11.34
N THR A 91 -5.59 26.39 10.04
CA THR A 91 -6.63 26.22 9.02
C THR A 91 -7.07 24.76 8.84
N LYS A 92 -6.23 23.78 9.23
CA LYS A 92 -6.54 22.35 9.11
C LYS A 92 -6.12 21.59 10.37
N PRO A 93 -7.01 21.42 11.37
CA PRO A 93 -6.65 20.81 12.65
C PRO A 93 -6.32 19.31 12.52
N PHE A 94 -7.03 18.59 11.65
CA PHE A 94 -6.89 17.14 11.44
C PHE A 94 -6.69 16.78 9.97
N PRO A 95 -5.95 15.69 9.67
CA PRO A 95 -5.89 15.18 8.30
C PRO A 95 -7.26 14.69 7.86
N VAL A 96 -7.54 14.79 6.56
CA VAL A 96 -8.74 14.19 5.97
C VAL A 96 -8.64 12.66 6.14
N PRO A 97 -9.70 11.98 6.58
CA PRO A 97 -9.69 10.52 6.74
C PRO A 97 -9.38 9.81 5.43
N GLN A 98 -8.58 8.74 5.51
CA GLN A 98 -8.12 7.98 4.34
C GLN A 98 -9.29 7.44 3.50
N ILE A 99 -10.40 7.04 4.13
CA ILE A 99 -11.61 6.57 3.42
C ILE A 99 -12.22 7.65 2.52
N CYS A 100 -12.04 8.93 2.82
CA CYS A 100 -12.53 10.03 1.98
C CYS A 100 -11.62 10.30 0.77
N GLN A 101 -10.45 9.65 0.70
CA GLN A 101 -9.41 9.90 -0.30
C GLN A 101 -8.96 8.62 -1.03
N SER A 102 -9.49 7.45 -0.71
CA SER A 102 -9.05 6.17 -1.27
C SER A 102 -9.99 5.68 -2.37
N ASP A 103 -9.51 4.74 -3.18
CA ASP A 103 -10.37 3.90 -4.00
C ASP A 103 -11.25 3.03 -3.07
N LEU A 104 -12.56 3.10 -3.27
CA LEU A 104 -13.56 2.46 -2.41
C LEU A 104 -14.04 1.12 -2.98
N ILE A 105 -13.61 0.68 -4.17
CA ILE A 105 -14.10 -0.55 -4.84
C ILE A 105 -13.95 -1.78 -3.94
N SER A 106 -12.76 -2.03 -3.39
CA SER A 106 -12.53 -3.19 -2.52
C SER A 106 -13.31 -3.09 -1.19
N ILE A 107 -13.54 -1.86 -0.70
CA ILE A 107 -14.31 -1.62 0.53
C ILE A 107 -15.80 -1.90 0.29
N GLU A 108 -16.39 -1.33 -0.76
CA GLU A 108 -17.79 -1.55 -1.15
C GLU A 108 -18.04 -3.04 -1.38
N PHE A 109 -17.17 -3.72 -2.13
CA PHE A 109 -17.29 -5.15 -2.35
C PHE A 109 -17.22 -5.96 -1.03
N SER A 110 -16.31 -5.58 -0.13
CA SER A 110 -16.18 -6.24 1.17
C SER A 110 -17.38 -6.02 2.09
N LEU A 111 -18.02 -4.87 2.00
CA LEU A 111 -19.27 -4.59 2.72
C LEU A 111 -20.43 -5.39 2.14
N ARG A 112 -20.56 -5.43 0.81
CA ARG A 112 -21.61 -6.19 0.11
C ARG A 112 -21.49 -7.71 0.28
N LYS A 113 -20.28 -8.25 0.44
CA LYS A 113 -20.07 -9.68 0.76
C LYS A 113 -20.26 -10.02 2.24
N SER A 114 -20.30 -9.03 3.12
CA SER A 114 -20.51 -9.24 4.56
C SER A 114 -21.91 -9.82 4.83
N PRO A 115 -22.14 -10.46 5.99
CA PRO A 115 -23.46 -10.97 6.37
C PRO A 115 -24.55 -9.90 6.39
N LEU A 116 -24.18 -8.64 6.65
CA LEU A 116 -25.10 -7.51 6.69
C LEU A 116 -25.55 -7.07 5.28
N LYS A 117 -24.73 -7.33 4.25
CA LYS A 117 -24.98 -7.01 2.82
C LYS A 117 -25.24 -5.52 2.51
N ASN A 118 -25.06 -4.65 3.50
CA ASN A 118 -25.14 -3.21 3.34
C ASN A 118 -23.88 -2.68 2.63
N GLY A 119 -24.01 -1.66 1.78
CA GLY A 119 -22.88 -1.00 1.14
C GLY A 119 -22.46 0.27 1.88
N LEU A 120 -21.59 1.05 1.25
CA LEU A 120 -21.14 2.36 1.69
C LEU A 120 -22.28 3.38 1.76
N ASP A 121 -23.32 3.20 0.94
CA ASP A 121 -24.54 4.00 0.97
C ASP A 121 -25.18 4.04 2.37
N TYR A 122 -25.21 2.90 3.06
CA TYR A 122 -25.65 2.76 4.44
C TYR A 122 -24.51 3.02 5.44
N MET A 123 -23.34 2.41 5.23
CA MET A 123 -22.24 2.46 6.20
C MET A 123 -21.67 3.86 6.44
N LYS A 124 -21.82 4.78 5.47
CA LYS A 124 -21.37 6.18 5.63
C LYS A 124 -22.02 6.91 6.80
N GLU A 125 -23.23 6.52 7.21
CA GLU A 125 -23.94 7.17 8.34
C GLU A 125 -23.22 6.97 9.68
N PHE A 126 -22.37 5.95 9.77
CA PHE A 126 -21.60 5.62 10.96
C PHE A 126 -20.16 6.13 10.93
N LEU A 127 -19.75 6.78 9.83
CA LEU A 127 -18.40 7.34 9.70
C LEU A 127 -18.34 8.75 10.32
N PRO A 128 -17.25 9.10 11.02
CA PRO A 128 -17.09 10.44 11.57
C PRO A 128 -17.03 11.52 10.48
N GLU A 129 -16.47 11.16 9.32
CA GLU A 129 -16.51 11.97 8.11
C GLU A 129 -16.86 11.06 6.93
N GLN A 130 -17.81 11.51 6.10
CA GLN A 130 -18.35 10.71 5.02
C GLN A 130 -17.52 10.91 3.73
N PRO A 131 -17.25 9.84 2.97
CA PRO A 131 -16.78 9.99 1.60
C PRO A 131 -17.77 10.82 0.78
N LYS A 132 -17.24 11.53 -0.22
CA LYS A 132 -18.05 12.31 -1.15
C LYS A 132 -19.10 11.40 -1.82
N ARG A 133 -20.31 11.92 -2.04
CA ARG A 133 -21.42 11.16 -2.64
C ARG A 133 -21.04 10.66 -4.04
N GLU A 134 -20.30 11.48 -4.78
CA GLU A 134 -19.78 11.16 -6.11
C GLU A 134 -18.85 9.94 -6.08
N ALA A 135 -18.01 9.82 -5.04
CA ALA A 135 -17.10 8.68 -4.89
C ALA A 135 -17.86 7.37 -4.61
N ILE A 136 -18.88 7.41 -3.75
CA ILE A 136 -19.73 6.25 -3.45
C ILE A 136 -20.53 5.82 -4.69
N PHE A 137 -21.10 6.79 -5.41
CA PHE A 137 -21.85 6.55 -6.64
C PHE A 137 -20.95 5.93 -7.72
N TYR A 138 -19.79 6.54 -7.97
CA TYR A 138 -18.78 6.02 -8.89
C TYR A 138 -18.42 4.56 -8.56
N THR A 139 -18.14 4.28 -7.29
CA THR A 139 -17.74 2.94 -6.83
C THR A 139 -18.82 1.89 -7.08
N THR A 140 -20.07 2.24 -6.77
CA THR A 140 -21.22 1.35 -6.97
C THR A 140 -21.42 1.07 -8.47
N HIS A 141 -21.36 2.10 -9.29
CA HIS A 141 -21.48 1.98 -10.74
C HIS A 141 -20.32 1.17 -11.34
N GLU A 142 -19.11 1.35 -10.84
CA GLU A 142 -17.94 0.60 -11.30
C GLU A 142 -18.05 -0.89 -10.98
N LEU A 143 -18.58 -1.26 -9.81
CA LEU A 143 -18.90 -2.66 -9.50
C LEU A 143 -20.00 -3.26 -10.39
N MET A 144 -20.97 -2.45 -10.83
CA MET A 144 -21.97 -2.87 -11.82
C MET A 144 -21.31 -3.08 -13.20
N ARG A 145 -20.43 -2.16 -13.62
CA ARG A 145 -19.66 -2.27 -14.87
C ARG A 145 -18.80 -3.54 -14.90
N MET A 146 -18.22 -3.90 -13.75
CA MET A 146 -17.47 -5.14 -13.54
C MET A 146 -18.37 -6.39 -13.41
N GLN A 147 -19.70 -6.26 -13.54
CA GLN A 147 -20.70 -7.32 -13.39
C GLN A 147 -20.71 -7.99 -12.01
N VAL A 148 -20.18 -7.31 -10.99
CA VAL A 148 -20.12 -7.81 -9.61
C VAL A 148 -21.43 -7.55 -8.87
N LEU A 149 -22.05 -6.40 -9.13
CA LEU A 149 -23.36 -6.02 -8.58
C LEU A 149 -24.45 -6.01 -9.66
N LYS A 150 -25.67 -6.33 -9.25
CA LYS A 150 -26.87 -6.13 -10.08
C LYS A 150 -27.28 -4.67 -10.05
N GLU A 151 -27.59 -4.13 -11.23
CA GLU A 151 -28.05 -2.74 -11.38
C GLU A 151 -29.37 -2.46 -10.65
N SER A 152 -30.27 -3.44 -10.60
CA SER A 152 -31.61 -3.26 -10.02
C SER A 152 -31.68 -3.32 -8.50
N SER A 153 -30.72 -3.99 -7.84
CA SER A 153 -30.81 -4.29 -6.40
C SER A 153 -29.53 -4.03 -5.60
N ASN A 154 -28.44 -3.63 -6.24
CA ASN A 154 -27.11 -3.52 -5.60
C ASN A 154 -26.66 -4.79 -4.87
N GLU A 155 -27.23 -5.94 -5.23
CA GLU A 155 -26.83 -7.24 -4.69
C GLU A 155 -25.75 -7.89 -5.54
N LEU A 156 -24.92 -8.74 -4.91
CA LEU A 156 -23.94 -9.54 -5.62
C LEU A 156 -24.59 -10.44 -6.69
N THR A 157 -24.08 -10.36 -7.91
CA THR A 157 -24.42 -11.28 -9.01
C THR A 157 -23.90 -12.69 -8.72
N ALA A 158 -24.23 -13.68 -9.56
CA ALA A 158 -23.62 -15.01 -9.45
C ALA A 158 -22.08 -14.94 -9.59
N TYR A 159 -21.59 -14.06 -10.48
CA TYR A 159 -20.17 -13.79 -10.64
C TYR A 159 -19.57 -13.10 -9.41
N GLY A 160 -20.22 -12.07 -8.85
CA GLY A 160 -19.79 -11.42 -7.61
C GLY A 160 -19.74 -12.38 -6.41
N LYS A 161 -20.67 -13.34 -6.34
CA LYS A 161 -20.66 -14.40 -5.32
C LYS A 161 -19.53 -15.40 -5.49
N LEU A 162 -19.07 -15.66 -6.73
CA LEU A 162 -17.89 -16.49 -6.97
C LEU A 162 -16.62 -15.76 -6.52
N LEU A 163 -16.48 -14.48 -6.86
CA LEU A 163 -15.37 -13.64 -6.39
C LEU A 163 -15.32 -13.57 -4.86
N ALA A 164 -16.48 -13.47 -4.20
CA ALA A 164 -16.58 -13.37 -2.75
C ALA A 164 -16.09 -14.64 -2.00
N LYS A 165 -15.96 -15.78 -2.71
CA LYS A 165 -15.40 -17.02 -2.15
C LYS A 165 -13.88 -17.10 -2.22
N LEU A 166 -13.25 -16.23 -3.02
CA LEU A 166 -11.80 -16.19 -3.15
C LEU A 166 -11.19 -15.33 -2.02
N PRO A 167 -9.91 -15.59 -1.67
CA PRO A 167 -9.12 -14.66 -0.88
C PRO A 167 -9.06 -13.28 -1.54
N ASP A 168 -8.80 -12.26 -0.73
CA ASP A 168 -8.49 -10.94 -1.25
C ASP A 168 -7.06 -10.93 -1.81
N PHE A 169 -6.93 -10.70 -3.12
CA PHE A 169 -5.65 -10.58 -3.81
C PHE A 169 -5.28 -9.09 -4.00
N ASP A 170 -5.30 -8.34 -2.90
CA ASP A 170 -5.15 -6.87 -2.75
C ASP A 170 -6.20 -5.99 -3.41
N SER A 171 -6.71 -6.41 -4.56
CA SER A 171 -7.68 -5.66 -5.34
C SER A 171 -8.70 -6.58 -5.97
N LEU A 172 -9.91 -6.04 -6.15
CA LEU A 172 -10.98 -6.76 -6.84
C LEU A 172 -10.62 -7.11 -8.29
N PRO A 173 -10.00 -6.23 -9.11
CA PRO A 173 -9.54 -6.60 -10.45
C PRO A 173 -8.57 -7.78 -10.46
N MET A 174 -7.61 -7.82 -9.53
CA MET A 174 -6.69 -8.97 -9.43
C MET A 174 -7.44 -10.25 -9.06
N THR A 175 -8.42 -10.16 -8.15
CA THR A 175 -9.29 -11.29 -7.79
C THR A 175 -10.10 -11.79 -8.99
N GLN A 176 -10.57 -10.89 -9.87
CA GLN A 176 -11.22 -11.25 -11.13
C GLN A 176 -10.28 -11.97 -12.09
N CYS A 177 -9.06 -11.46 -12.25
CA CYS A 177 -8.04 -12.11 -13.06
C CYS A 177 -7.75 -13.53 -12.54
N VAL A 178 -7.58 -13.71 -11.22
CA VAL A 178 -7.38 -15.03 -10.59
C VAL A 178 -8.54 -15.97 -10.87
N LEU A 179 -9.78 -15.51 -10.73
CA LEU A 179 -10.95 -16.33 -11.02
C LEU A 179 -10.98 -16.76 -12.50
N ALA A 180 -10.69 -15.84 -13.42
CA ALA A 180 -10.62 -16.15 -14.84
C ALA A 180 -9.50 -17.16 -15.14
N ALA A 181 -8.32 -17.01 -14.55
CA ALA A 181 -7.20 -17.95 -14.74
C ALA A 181 -7.52 -19.36 -14.21
N LEU A 182 -8.25 -19.46 -13.10
CA LEU A 182 -8.68 -20.73 -12.53
C LEU A 182 -9.74 -21.43 -13.37
N ARG A 183 -10.65 -20.67 -14.00
CA ARG A 183 -11.81 -21.23 -14.70
C ARG A 183 -11.59 -21.41 -16.20
N ASP A 184 -10.95 -20.44 -16.84
CA ASP A 184 -10.99 -20.25 -18.29
C ASP A 184 -9.63 -20.50 -18.97
N TYR A 185 -8.51 -20.25 -18.28
CA TYR A 185 -7.17 -20.24 -18.90
C TYR A 185 -6.18 -21.29 -18.37
N ASN A 186 -6.58 -22.13 -17.40
CA ASN A 186 -5.72 -23.18 -16.82
C ASN A 186 -4.37 -22.69 -16.26
N CYS A 187 -4.25 -21.39 -15.95
CA CYS A 187 -3.03 -20.77 -15.43
C CYS A 187 -3.21 -20.22 -13.99
N GLY A 188 -4.21 -20.73 -13.27
CA GLY A 188 -4.54 -20.25 -11.92
C GLY A 188 -3.38 -20.32 -10.92
N ARG A 189 -2.54 -21.36 -10.96
CA ARG A 189 -1.35 -21.47 -10.11
C ARG A 189 -0.42 -20.27 -10.31
N ASP A 190 -0.10 -19.98 -11.56
CA ASP A 190 0.88 -18.96 -11.91
C ASP A 190 0.33 -17.57 -11.58
N LEU A 191 -0.96 -17.32 -11.84
CA LEU A 191 -1.59 -16.06 -11.49
C LEU A 191 -1.75 -15.85 -9.99
N ILE A 192 -2.02 -16.90 -9.20
CA ILE A 192 -2.01 -16.82 -7.73
C ILE A 192 -0.60 -16.49 -7.23
N CYS A 193 0.45 -17.09 -7.81
CA CYS A 193 1.84 -16.75 -7.45
C CYS A 193 2.16 -15.29 -7.76
N LEU A 194 1.72 -14.80 -8.92
CA LEU A 194 1.88 -13.40 -9.32
C LEU A 194 1.12 -12.44 -8.41
N ALA A 195 -0.15 -12.72 -8.11
CA ALA A 195 -0.93 -11.91 -7.18
C ALA A 195 -0.27 -11.86 -5.80
N SER A 196 0.25 -13.00 -5.32
CA SER A 196 0.93 -13.09 -4.03
C SER A 196 2.18 -12.23 -3.98
N ILE A 197 3.03 -12.25 -5.02
CA ILE A 197 4.28 -11.48 -5.02
C ILE A 197 4.02 -9.98 -5.25
N LEU A 198 3.01 -9.61 -6.05
CA LEU A 198 2.65 -8.21 -6.30
C LEU A 198 2.12 -7.51 -5.04
N SER A 199 1.41 -8.23 -4.16
CA SER A 199 0.95 -7.71 -2.87
C SER A 199 2.08 -7.13 -2.02
N VAL A 200 3.24 -7.76 -2.11
CA VAL A 200 4.41 -7.40 -1.30
C VAL A 200 5.41 -6.55 -2.08
N LEU A 201 5.62 -6.84 -3.37
CA LEU A 201 6.56 -6.12 -4.25
C LEU A 201 6.00 -4.85 -4.87
N ASN A 202 5.05 -4.16 -4.24
CA ASN A 202 4.49 -2.90 -4.72
C ASN A 202 5.50 -1.71 -4.74
N THR A 203 6.81 -1.99 -4.91
CA THR A 203 7.90 -1.02 -5.07
C THR A 203 8.71 -1.35 -6.32
N THR A 204 8.57 -0.49 -7.33
CA THR A 204 9.23 -0.62 -8.65
C THR A 204 10.75 -0.72 -8.59
N ASN A 205 11.38 -0.17 -7.55
CA ASN A 205 12.83 -0.23 -7.38
C ASN A 205 13.35 -1.67 -7.20
N LEU A 206 12.55 -2.59 -6.65
CA LEU A 206 12.99 -3.97 -6.43
C LEU A 206 13.15 -4.73 -7.75
N LEU A 207 12.38 -4.41 -8.79
CA LEU A 207 12.51 -5.03 -10.12
C LEU A 207 13.87 -4.74 -10.76
N THR A 208 14.41 -3.54 -10.54
CA THR A 208 15.73 -3.16 -11.06
C THR A 208 16.86 -3.98 -10.45
N GLN A 209 16.65 -4.50 -9.24
CA GLN A 209 17.61 -5.28 -8.46
C GLN A 209 17.52 -6.78 -8.75
N ILE A 210 16.54 -7.22 -9.54
CA ILE A 210 16.42 -8.62 -9.95
C ILE A 210 17.57 -8.96 -10.93
N PRO A 211 18.35 -10.03 -10.66
CA PRO A 211 19.41 -10.47 -11.56
C PRO A 211 18.91 -10.75 -12.97
N GLN A 212 19.72 -10.39 -13.99
CA GLN A 212 19.37 -10.53 -15.41
C GLN A 212 18.89 -11.93 -15.81
N ARG A 213 19.43 -12.99 -15.18
CA ARG A 213 19.02 -14.38 -15.44
C ARG A 213 17.55 -14.69 -15.14
N PHE A 214 16.89 -13.90 -14.29
CA PHE A 214 15.46 -14.07 -14.01
C PHE A 214 14.59 -13.16 -14.88
N LYS A 215 15.18 -12.15 -15.53
CA LYS A 215 14.43 -11.22 -16.38
C LYS A 215 13.94 -11.94 -17.63
N SER A 216 12.66 -11.75 -17.92
CA SER A 216 12.03 -12.24 -19.14
C SER A 216 11.93 -11.10 -20.16
N SER A 217 12.12 -11.42 -21.44
CA SER A 217 11.82 -10.52 -22.56
C SER A 217 10.33 -10.18 -22.65
N ASP A 218 9.48 -11.04 -22.08
CA ASP A 218 8.02 -10.90 -22.11
C ASP A 218 7.48 -9.92 -21.05
N GLY A 219 8.38 -9.37 -20.21
CA GLY A 219 8.08 -8.27 -19.29
C GLY A 219 8.19 -8.60 -17.81
N ASP A 220 7.80 -7.63 -16.98
CA ASP A 220 8.00 -7.66 -15.53
C ASP A 220 7.17 -8.75 -14.84
N PHE A 221 5.94 -9.00 -15.28
CA PHE A 221 5.14 -10.09 -14.71
C PHE A 221 5.80 -11.45 -14.94
N MET A 222 6.28 -11.73 -16.15
CA MET A 222 6.99 -13.00 -16.41
C MET A 222 8.31 -13.09 -15.61
N THR A 223 9.00 -11.96 -15.44
CA THR A 223 10.18 -11.88 -14.56
C THR A 223 9.85 -12.25 -13.12
N LEU A 224 8.77 -11.70 -12.56
CA LEU A 224 8.30 -12.01 -11.20
C LEU A 224 7.85 -13.47 -11.06
N LEU A 225 7.18 -14.02 -12.08
CA LEU A 225 6.78 -15.41 -12.09
C LEU A 225 7.99 -16.36 -12.10
N ASN A 226 9.03 -16.04 -12.89
CA ASN A 226 10.29 -16.80 -12.92
C ASN A 226 10.95 -16.83 -11.53
N VAL A 227 11.01 -15.68 -10.86
CA VAL A 227 11.54 -15.58 -9.49
C VAL A 227 10.73 -16.47 -8.53
N MET A 228 9.39 -16.38 -8.57
CA MET A 228 8.53 -17.19 -7.72
C MET A 228 8.67 -18.68 -7.99
N ASN A 229 8.72 -19.09 -9.25
CA ASN A 229 8.88 -20.49 -9.63
C ASN A 229 10.18 -21.07 -9.08
N GLU A 230 11.28 -20.33 -9.16
CA GLU A 230 12.58 -20.74 -8.63
C GLU A 230 12.57 -20.92 -7.10
N ILE A 231 11.93 -19.99 -6.38
CA ILE A 231 11.78 -20.09 -4.92
C ILE A 231 10.92 -21.31 -4.55
N LEU A 232 9.81 -21.52 -5.27
CA LEU A 232 8.89 -22.63 -5.01
C LEU A 232 9.51 -23.99 -5.35
N LEU A 233 10.28 -24.10 -6.43
CA LEU A 233 11.00 -25.33 -6.79
C LEU A 233 11.98 -25.75 -5.68
N ILE A 234 12.72 -24.79 -5.12
CA ILE A 234 13.63 -25.07 -3.99
C ILE A 234 12.85 -25.46 -2.74
N LYS A 235 11.74 -24.79 -2.45
CA LYS A 235 10.88 -25.12 -1.32
C LYS A 235 10.33 -26.56 -1.42
N GLN A 236 10.03 -27.03 -2.61
CA GLN A 236 9.58 -28.42 -2.84
C GLN A 236 10.73 -29.43 -2.72
N SER A 237 11.97 -29.01 -2.97
CA SER A 237 13.15 -29.87 -2.96
C SER A 237 13.76 -30.08 -1.57
N VAL A 238 13.28 -29.36 -0.55
CA VAL A 238 13.86 -29.35 0.80
C VAL A 238 12.77 -29.60 1.84
N PRO A 239 13.02 -30.38 2.92
CA PRO A 239 12.06 -30.53 4.01
C PRO A 239 11.69 -29.17 4.60
N ALA A 240 10.41 -28.98 4.94
CA ALA A 240 9.89 -27.67 5.38
C ALA A 240 10.68 -27.02 6.53
N ARG A 241 11.22 -27.82 7.47
CA ARG A 241 12.04 -27.35 8.60
C ARG A 241 13.42 -26.82 8.20
N ALA A 242 13.91 -27.22 7.02
CA ALA A 242 15.21 -26.81 6.49
C ALA A 242 15.09 -25.71 5.42
N PHE A 243 13.88 -25.37 4.99
CA PHE A 243 13.67 -24.25 4.07
C PHE A 243 13.83 -22.92 4.78
N ILE A 244 14.83 -22.16 4.35
CA ILE A 244 15.11 -20.82 4.86
C ILE A 244 15.12 -19.87 3.66
N LEU A 245 14.02 -19.11 3.48
CA LEU A 245 13.86 -18.17 2.35
C LEU A 245 15.06 -17.21 2.24
N ALA A 246 15.53 -16.69 3.38
CA ALA A 246 16.71 -15.87 3.46
C ALA A 246 17.93 -16.46 2.75
N ARG A 247 18.25 -17.72 3.04
CA ARG A 247 19.39 -18.41 2.44
C ARG A 247 19.19 -18.63 0.95
N VAL A 248 17.96 -18.95 0.53
CA VAL A 248 17.60 -19.09 -0.88
C VAL A 248 17.81 -17.77 -1.62
N CYS A 249 17.30 -16.68 -1.05
CA CYS A 249 17.46 -15.34 -1.61
C CYS A 249 18.95 -14.95 -1.70
N ASP A 250 19.74 -15.18 -0.66
CA ASP A 250 21.17 -14.87 -0.65
C ASP A 250 21.93 -15.65 -1.73
N VAL A 251 21.71 -16.97 -1.82
CA VAL A 251 22.34 -17.84 -2.85
C VAL A 251 21.90 -17.46 -4.27
N LYS A 252 20.64 -17.03 -4.44
CA LYS A 252 20.09 -16.66 -5.75
C LYS A 252 20.32 -15.20 -6.11
N GLY A 253 21.02 -14.40 -5.29
CA GLY A 253 21.26 -12.98 -5.56
C GLY A 253 19.96 -12.15 -5.50
N LEU A 254 18.98 -12.62 -4.73
CA LEU A 254 17.67 -12.03 -4.48
C LEU A 254 17.59 -11.45 -3.06
N SER A 255 18.72 -11.14 -2.44
CA SER A 255 18.80 -10.64 -1.06
C SER A 255 17.93 -9.40 -0.82
N HIS A 256 17.74 -8.55 -1.84
CA HIS A 256 16.91 -7.36 -1.77
C HIS A 256 15.40 -7.64 -1.63
N ILE A 257 14.93 -8.81 -2.06
CA ILE A 257 13.53 -9.24 -1.93
C ILE A 257 13.35 -10.24 -0.79
N ARG A 258 14.36 -10.46 0.06
CA ARG A 258 14.28 -11.39 1.21
C ARG A 258 13.22 -10.99 2.25
N HIS A 259 12.97 -9.69 2.39
CA HIS A 259 12.07 -9.13 3.40
C HIS A 259 10.62 -9.05 2.94
N VAL A 260 10.39 -9.40 1.68
CA VAL A 260 9.12 -9.45 0.97
C VAL A 260 8.64 -10.90 1.07
#